data_AF-A0A8J7LU79-F1
#
_entry.id   AF-A0A8J7LU79-F1
#
_cell.length_a   1.000
_cell.length_b   1.000
_cell.length_c   1.000
_cell.angle_alpha   90.00
_cell.angle_beta   90.00
_cell.angle_gamma   90.00
#
_symmetry.space_group_name_H-M   'P 1'
#
loop_
_entity.id
_entity.type
_entity.pdbx_description
1 polymer ?
#
loop_
_entity_poly.entity_id
_entity_poly.type
_entity_poly.pdbx_seq_one_letter_code
_entity_poly.pdbx_strand_id
1 'polypeptide(L)'
;MVDLAEAKTVIGTKAVLVGNVRPTESMYLETPETVAENARQCLRDGGDAAGGFVLAVGCGLPIPAPPANVHALVEVARNWQPGRAGTKYHG
;
A
#
# COMPACT_ATOMS: atom_id res chain seq x y z
N MET A 1 9.16 5.90 7.37
CA MET A 1 7.74 6.02 6.92
C MET A 1 6.86 6.28 8.14
N VAL A 2 5.68 6.87 7.97
CA VAL A 2 4.69 7.08 9.06
C VAL A 2 3.89 5.78 9.28
N ASP A 3 3.50 5.51 10.53
CA ASP A 3 2.58 4.44 10.88
C ASP A 3 1.15 4.80 10.45
N LEU A 4 0.57 4.01 9.54
CA LEU A 4 -0.77 4.26 9.02
C LEU A 4 -1.88 3.97 10.04
N ALA A 5 -1.67 3.05 10.98
CA ALA A 5 -2.64 2.73 12.03
C ALA A 5 -2.71 3.85 13.07
N GLU A 6 -1.57 4.46 13.41
CA GLU A 6 -1.53 5.67 14.22
C GLU A 6 -2.17 6.84 13.47
N ALA A 7 -1.75 7.08 12.22
CA ALA A 7 -2.24 8.20 11.41
C ALA A 7 -3.76 8.16 11.24
N LYS A 8 -4.36 6.98 10.97
CA LYS A 8 -5.82 6.85 10.82
C LYS A 8 -6.57 7.17 12.11
N THR A 9 -5.97 6.84 13.26
CA THR A 9 -6.54 7.13 14.58
C THR A 9 -6.51 8.62 14.86
N VAL A 10 -5.38 9.28 14.60
CA VAL A 10 -5.19 10.72 14.84
C VAL A 10 -6.08 11.57 13.93
N ILE A 11 -6.19 11.22 12.64
CA ILE A 11 -6.96 12.01 11.68
C ILE A 11 -8.48 11.76 11.79
N GLY A 12 -8.89 10.55 12.16
CA GLY A 12 -10.29 10.14 12.22
C GLY A 12 -10.99 10.33 10.88
N THR A 13 -12.05 11.14 10.87
CA THR A 13 -12.85 11.47 9.68
C THR A 13 -12.48 12.79 9.03
N LYS A 14 -11.44 13.46 9.50
CA LYS A 14 -11.12 14.85 9.09
C LYS A 14 -10.47 14.95 7.71
N ALA A 15 -9.81 13.88 7.25
CA ALA A 15 -9.17 13.83 5.94
C ALA A 15 -8.99 12.39 5.44
N VAL A 16 -8.83 12.25 4.13
CA VAL A 16 -8.39 11.02 3.46
C VAL A 16 -6.89 10.85 3.68
N LEU A 17 -6.46 9.64 4.02
CA LEU A 17 -5.03 9.29 4.04
C LEU A 17 -4.58 8.82 2.66
N VAL A 18 -3.38 9.23 2.24
CA VAL A 18 -2.76 8.82 0.97
C VAL A 18 -1.36 8.30 1.24
N GLY A 19 -1.05 7.08 0.78
CA GLY A 19 0.25 6.43 0.99
C GLY A 19 0.12 4.95 1.38
N ASN A 20 1.15 4.29 1.91
CA ASN A 20 2.54 4.73 1.91
C ASN A 20 3.48 3.57 1.52
N VAL A 21 3.46 3.22 0.24
CA VAL A 21 4.44 2.28 -0.31
C VAL A 21 5.81 2.95 -0.36
N ARG A 22 6.85 2.23 0.08
CA ARG A 22 8.22 2.75 0.18
C ARG A 22 8.83 2.94 -1.21
N PRO A 23 9.19 4.18 -1.59
CA PRO A 23 9.68 4.47 -2.94
C PRO A 23 11.01 3.76 -3.25
N THR A 24 12.01 3.90 -2.39
CA THR A 24 13.35 3.33 -2.65
C THR A 24 13.41 1.86 -2.25
N GLU A 25 13.09 1.57 -0.98
CA GLU A 25 13.22 0.24 -0.36
C GLU A 25 12.20 -0.80 -0.86
N SER A 26 11.18 -0.41 -1.62
CA SER A 26 10.24 -1.38 -2.18
C SER A 26 10.08 -1.18 -3.67
N MET A 27 9.73 0.03 -4.14
CA MET A 27 9.47 0.22 -5.57
C MET A 27 10.73 0.15 -6.45
N TYR A 28 11.91 0.53 -5.94
CA TYR A 28 13.13 0.58 -6.75
C TYR A 28 14.11 -0.57 -6.50
N LEU A 29 14.54 -0.78 -5.26
CA LEU A 29 15.66 -1.68 -4.95
C LEU A 29 15.27 -3.15 -4.77
N GLU A 30 13.98 -3.44 -4.67
CA GLU A 30 13.47 -4.76 -4.28
C GLU A 30 12.59 -5.39 -5.36
N THR A 31 12.01 -6.56 -5.06
CA THR A 31 11.25 -7.38 -6.02
C THR A 31 9.75 -7.06 -6.04
N PRO A 32 9.01 -7.51 -7.07
CA PRO A 32 7.54 -7.40 -7.14
C PRO A 32 6.84 -7.96 -5.91
N GLU A 33 7.35 -9.05 -5.31
CA GLU A 33 6.81 -9.67 -4.11
C GLU A 33 6.94 -8.75 -2.89
N THR A 34 8.10 -8.10 -2.73
CA THR A 34 8.33 -7.10 -1.68
C THR A 34 7.39 -5.91 -1.83
N VAL A 35 7.16 -5.43 -3.06
CA VAL A 35 6.18 -4.37 -3.33
C VAL A 35 4.77 -4.83 -2.96
N ALA A 36 4.39 -6.02 -3.39
CA ALA A 36 3.06 -6.56 -3.13
C ALA A 36 2.81 -6.68 -1.61
N GLU A 37 3.81 -7.15 -0.85
CA GLU A 37 3.68 -7.25 0.60
C GLU A 37 3.61 -5.88 1.28
N ASN A 38 4.45 -4.92 0.86
CA ASN A 38 4.37 -3.57 1.41
C ASN A 38 3.01 -2.91 1.11
N ALA A 39 2.47 -3.09 -0.10
CA ALA A 39 1.15 -2.60 -0.49
C ALA A 39 0.03 -3.24 0.36
N ARG A 40 0.07 -4.56 0.57
CA ARG A 40 -0.89 -5.27 1.44
C ARG A 40 -0.79 -4.79 2.88
N GLN A 41 0.41 -4.54 3.40
CA GLN A 41 0.59 -3.97 4.73
C GLN A 41 -0.07 -2.59 4.83
N CYS A 42 0.16 -1.70 3.86
CA CYS A 42 -0.50 -0.39 3.83
C CYS A 42 -2.03 -0.50 3.81
N LEU A 43 -2.57 -1.44 3.04
CA LEU A 43 -4.01 -1.70 2.97
C LEU A 43 -4.57 -2.30 4.27
N ARG A 44 -3.82 -3.16 4.98
CA ARG A 44 -4.20 -3.67 6.30
C ARG A 44 -4.23 -2.57 7.35
N ASP A 45 -3.25 -1.69 7.33
CA ASP A 45 -3.08 -0.69 8.38
C ASP A 45 -3.97 0.53 8.18
N GLY A 46 -4.15 0.96 6.93
CA GLY A 46 -4.88 2.18 6.58
C GLY A 46 -6.20 1.98 5.82
N GLY A 47 -6.44 0.79 5.24
CA GLY A 47 -7.56 0.58 4.31
C GLY A 47 -8.96 0.72 4.92
N ASP A 48 -9.08 0.67 6.24
CA ASP A 48 -10.32 0.87 7.00
C ASP A 48 -10.39 2.26 7.67
N ALA A 49 -9.52 3.20 7.29
CA ALA A 49 -9.53 4.56 7.83
C ALA A 49 -10.90 5.23 7.63
N ALA A 50 -11.45 5.81 8.71
CA ALA A 50 -12.80 6.38 8.71
C ALA A 50 -12.98 7.55 7.71
N GLY A 51 -11.93 8.32 7.47
CA GLY A 51 -11.89 9.38 6.45
C GLY A 51 -11.60 8.88 5.03
N GLY A 52 -11.36 7.58 4.84
CA GLY A 52 -10.94 6.97 3.57
C GLY A 52 -9.43 6.86 3.42
N PHE A 53 -9.01 5.98 2.49
CA PHE A 53 -7.62 5.68 2.22
C PHE A 53 -7.36 5.46 0.72
N VAL A 54 -6.29 6.06 0.22
CA VAL A 54 -5.79 5.86 -1.14
C VAL A 54 -4.39 5.26 -1.07
N LEU A 55 -4.25 4.03 -1.55
CA LEU A 55 -2.94 3.39 -1.66
C LEU A 55 -2.08 4.13 -2.69
N ALA A 56 -0.94 4.63 -2.25
CA ALA A 56 0.01 5.34 -3.09
C ALA A 56 1.45 5.16 -2.60
N VAL A 57 2.41 5.50 -3.45
CA VAL A 57 3.81 5.68 -3.02
C VAL A 57 3.87 6.87 -2.06
N GLY A 58 4.62 6.75 -0.95
CA GLY A 58 4.67 7.80 0.07
C GLY A 58 5.41 9.08 -0.33
N CYS A 59 6.10 9.07 -1.48
CA CYS A 59 6.78 10.21 -2.10
C CYS A 59 6.63 10.05 -3.63
N GLY A 60 7.61 10.50 -4.42
CA GLY A 60 7.67 10.20 -5.84
C GLY A 60 8.06 8.75 -6.12
N LEU A 61 7.49 8.17 -7.19
CA LEU A 61 7.98 6.92 -7.77
C LEU A 61 9.35 7.19 -8.41
N PRO A 62 10.43 6.46 -8.03
CA PRO A 62 11.72 6.63 -8.69
C PRO A 62 11.65 6.34 -10.18
N ILE A 63 12.25 7.21 -11.01
CA ILE A 63 12.34 7.02 -12.47
C ILE A 63 12.89 5.64 -12.86
N PRO A 64 13.94 5.09 -12.21
CA PRO A 64 14.46 3.77 -12.55
C PRO A 64 13.69 2.60 -11.91
N ALA A 65 12.54 2.82 -11.27
CA ALA A 65 11.76 1.73 -10.67
C ALA A 65 11.36 0.69 -11.75
N PRO A 66 11.62 -0.61 -11.53
CA PRO A 66 11.25 -1.63 -12.50
C PRO A 66 9.74 -1.61 -12.81
N PRO A 67 9.32 -1.74 -14.08
CA PRO A 67 7.90 -1.80 -14.44
C PRO A 67 7.14 -2.92 -13.72
N ALA A 68 7.78 -4.07 -13.48
CA ALA A 68 7.20 -5.19 -12.75
C ALA A 68 6.78 -4.80 -11.32
N ASN A 69 7.55 -3.93 -10.65
CA ASN A 69 7.23 -3.41 -9.33
C ASN A 69 6.00 -2.50 -9.37
N VAL A 70 5.87 -1.67 -10.40
CA VAL A 70 4.67 -0.85 -10.62
C VAL A 70 3.43 -1.72 -10.88
N HIS A 71 3.58 -2.75 -11.71
CA HIS A 71 2.49 -3.69 -11.99
C HIS A 71 2.05 -4.45 -10.74
N ALA A 72 2.97 -4.90 -9.89
CA ALA A 72 2.64 -5.57 -8.63
C ALA A 72 1.84 -4.68 -7.68
N LEU A 73 2.19 -3.40 -7.56
CA LEU A 73 1.41 -2.44 -6.78
C LEU A 73 -0.03 -2.32 -7.31
N VAL A 74 -0.18 -2.17 -8.63
CA VAL A 74 -1.50 -2.03 -9.28
C VAL A 74 -2.34 -3.30 -9.13
N GLU A 75 -1.71 -4.47 -9.27
CA GLU A 75 -2.37 -5.76 -9.11
C GLU A 75 -2.91 -5.96 -7.69
N VAL A 76 -2.10 -5.68 -6.67
CA VAL A 76 -2.56 -5.72 -5.28
C VAL A 76 -3.73 -4.78 -5.05
N ALA A 77 -3.67 -3.55 -5.57
CA ALA A 77 -4.76 -2.58 -5.42
C ALA A 77 -6.08 -3.07 -6.06
N ARG A 78 -6.01 -3.67 -7.26
CA ARG A 78 -7.18 -4.18 -7.99
C ARG A 78 -7.79 -5.43 -7.36
N ASN A 79 -6.96 -6.29 -6.78
CA ASN A 79 -7.38 -7.57 -6.22
C ASN A 79 -7.67 -7.49 -4.72
N TRP A 80 -7.49 -6.32 -4.08
CA TRP A 80 -7.77 -6.15 -2.67
C TRP A 80 -9.26 -6.24 -2.35
N GLN A 81 -9.61 -7.09 -1.39
CA GLN A 81 -10.97 -7.24 -0.88
C GLN A 81 -10.96 -6.91 0.63
N PRO A 82 -11.59 -5.78 1.04
CA PRO A 82 -11.74 -5.47 2.46
C PRO A 82 -12.55 -6.58 3.16
N GLY A 83 -12.01 -7.15 4.24
CA GLY A 83 -12.77 -8.09 5.08
C GLY A 83 -12.54 -9.59 4.86
N ARG A 84 -11.54 -10.01 4.08
CA ARG A 84 -11.18 -11.45 3.96
C ARG A 84 -9.85 -11.75 4.66
N ALA A 85 -9.89 -11.87 5.99
CA ALA A 85 -8.80 -12.51 6.72
C ALA A 85 -8.63 -13.95 6.20
N GLY A 86 -7.50 -14.24 5.53
CA GLY A 86 -6.99 -15.60 5.41
C GLY A 86 -7.43 -16.47 4.23
N THR A 87 -7.71 -15.94 3.03
CA THR A 87 -7.80 -16.82 1.85
C THR A 87 -6.46 -16.88 1.12
N LYS A 88 -5.84 -18.06 1.17
CA LYS A 88 -4.61 -18.40 0.46
C LYS A 88 -4.79 -18.06 -1.03
N TYR A 89 -3.87 -17.26 -1.59
CA TYR A 89 -3.73 -17.11 -3.03
C TYR A 89 -3.55 -18.50 -3.64
N HIS A 90 -4.40 -18.85 -4.61
CA HIS A 90 -4.28 -20.04 -5.45
C HIS A 90 -4.18 -19.57 -6.89
N GLY A 91 -3.11 -19.98 -7.57
CA GLY A 91 -2.96 -19.98 -9.03
C GLY A 91 -2.42 -18.70 -9.60
#